data_AF-A0AAX3WIT1-F1
#
_entry.id   AF-A0AAX3WIT1-F1
#
_cell.length_a   1.000
_cell.length_b   1.000
_cell.length_c   1.000
_cell.angle_alpha   90.00
_cell.angle_beta   90.00
_cell.angle_gamma   90.00
#
_symmetry.space_group_name_H-M   'P 1'
#
loop_
_entity.id
_entity.type
_entity.pdbx_description
1 polymer ?
#
loop_
_entity_poly.entity_id
_entity_poly.type
_entity_poly.pdbx_seq_one_letter_code
_entity_poly.pdbx_strand_id
1 'polypeptide(L)'
;MATGNNTSMPDLGKGAILIWLKEGLEPGKGQFGAKPDGVNPKPVSWSRFDLALSFAMHDPRTDERLPWIKTGGRVIRPTELRAMFGAAEGLLG
;
A
#
# COMPACT_ATOMS: atom_id res chain seq x y z
N MET A 1 -11.62 28.77 -0.68
CA MET A 1 -10.69 28.13 -1.65
C MET A 1 -10.40 26.73 -1.10
N ALA A 2 -11.11 25.72 -1.58
CA ALA A 2 -10.91 24.36 -1.10
C ALA A 2 -9.62 23.83 -1.73
N THR A 3 -8.57 23.68 -0.92
CA THR A 3 -7.37 22.95 -1.29
C THR A 3 -7.80 21.50 -1.50
N GLY A 4 -8.17 21.17 -2.74
CA GLY A 4 -8.38 19.80 -3.15
C GLY A 4 -7.06 19.07 -2.95
N ASN A 5 -6.94 18.37 -1.82
CA ASN A 5 -5.97 17.30 -1.66
C ASN A 5 -6.34 16.27 -2.72
N ASN A 6 -5.85 16.49 -3.94
CA ASN A 6 -5.87 15.54 -5.03
C ASN A 6 -5.00 14.40 -4.54
N THR A 7 -5.61 13.47 -3.80
CA THR A 7 -5.13 12.11 -3.61
C THR A 7 -5.11 11.50 -5.01
N SER A 8 -4.10 11.88 -5.79
CA SER A 8 -3.92 11.42 -7.16
C SER A 8 -3.77 9.92 -7.04
N MET A 9 -4.78 9.20 -7.53
CA MET A 9 -4.79 7.74 -7.51
C MET A 9 -3.51 7.29 -8.24
N PRO A 10 -2.66 6.47 -7.62
CA PRO A 10 -1.49 5.96 -8.30
C PRO A 10 -1.91 5.21 -9.56
N ASP A 11 -1.02 5.17 -10.55
CA ASP A 11 -1.27 4.36 -11.74
C ASP A 11 -1.50 2.89 -11.34
N LEU A 12 -2.73 2.42 -11.56
CA LEU A 12 -3.19 1.10 -11.14
C LEU A 12 -2.46 -0.04 -11.87
N GLY A 13 -1.95 0.24 -13.07
CA GLY A 13 -1.19 -0.69 -13.91
C GLY A 13 0.29 -0.80 -13.55
N LYS A 14 0.80 0.10 -12.70
CA LYS A 14 2.22 0.16 -12.34
C LYS A 14 2.58 -0.90 -11.30
N GLY A 15 3.80 -1.43 -11.40
CA GLY A 15 4.37 -2.33 -10.40
C GLY A 15 4.39 -1.71 -9.01
N ALA A 16 4.09 -2.54 -8.01
CA ALA A 16 3.94 -2.14 -6.62
C ALA A 16 4.71 -3.09 -5.70
N ILE A 17 5.14 -2.60 -4.54
CA ILE A 17 5.80 -3.39 -3.51
C ILE A 17 4.97 -3.26 -2.25
N LEU A 18 4.40 -4.37 -1.80
CA LEU A 18 3.63 -4.48 -0.57
C LEU A 18 4.53 -4.95 0.57
N ILE A 19 4.49 -4.24 1.68
CA ILE A 19 5.12 -4.64 2.94
C ILE A 19 4.11 -4.54 4.05
N TRP A 20 4.39 -5.24 5.15
CA TRP A 20 3.53 -5.24 6.32
C TRP A 20 4.35 -4.87 7.54
N LEU A 21 3.95 -3.79 8.20
CA LEU A 21 4.64 -3.25 9.36
C LEU A 21 3.69 -3.20 10.54
N LYS A 22 4.20 -3.40 11.76
CA LYS A 22 3.39 -3.22 12.97
C LYS A 22 2.79 -1.81 13.01
N GLU A 23 1.62 -1.68 13.60
CA GLU A 23 1.02 -0.37 13.85
C GLU A 23 2.02 0.57 14.57
N GLY A 24 2.04 1.84 14.17
CA GLY A 24 2.99 2.84 14.66
C GLY A 24 4.37 2.81 13.98
N LEU A 25 4.68 1.82 13.14
CA LEU A 25 5.91 1.80 12.33
C LEU A 25 5.66 2.37 10.93
N GLU A 26 6.61 3.19 10.47
CA GLU A 26 6.63 3.73 9.13
C GLU A 26 7.78 3.13 8.31
N PRO A 27 7.59 2.95 7.00
CA PRO A 27 8.60 2.32 6.20
C PRO A 27 9.78 3.22 5.86
N GLY A 28 10.99 2.74 6.14
CA GLY A 28 12.22 3.39 5.74
C GLY A 28 12.49 3.30 4.24
N LYS A 29 13.30 4.22 3.69
CA LYS A 29 13.66 4.26 2.25
C LYS A 29 14.22 2.93 1.71
N GLY A 30 14.88 2.13 2.55
CA GLY A 30 15.47 0.83 2.19
C GLY A 30 14.52 -0.37 2.28
N GLN A 31 13.36 -0.24 2.95
CA GLN A 31 12.48 -1.39 3.21
C GLN A 31 11.68 -1.85 1.99
N PHE A 32 11.59 -1.02 0.96
CA PHE A 32 11.04 -1.40 -0.36
C PHE A 32 12.12 -1.83 -1.36
N GLY A 33 13.35 -2.06 -0.91
CA GLY A 33 14.47 -2.49 -1.77
C GLY A 33 14.52 -4.02 -1.96
N ALA A 34 15.36 -4.46 -2.91
CA ALA A 34 15.58 -5.88 -3.22
C ALA A 34 16.18 -6.70 -2.07
N LYS A 35 16.80 -6.04 -1.08
CA LYS A 35 17.32 -6.62 0.15
C LYS A 35 16.83 -5.79 1.34
N PRO A 36 15.59 -6.01 1.78
CA PRO A 36 15.01 -5.29 2.89
C PRO A 36 15.53 -5.91 4.18
N ASP A 37 16.49 -5.24 4.82
CA ASP A 37 17.04 -5.68 6.08
C ASP A 37 16.01 -5.47 7.21
N GLY A 38 15.76 -6.50 8.02
CA GLY A 38 14.86 -6.42 9.18
C GLY A 38 13.35 -6.37 8.90
N VAL A 39 12.89 -6.53 7.65
CA VAL A 39 11.44 -6.54 7.33
C VAL A 39 10.91 -7.97 7.34
N ASN A 40 10.17 -8.32 8.39
CA ASN A 40 9.38 -9.55 8.45
C ASN A 40 7.89 -9.17 8.51
N PRO A 41 7.05 -9.61 7.56
CA PRO A 41 7.37 -10.47 6.42
C PRO A 41 8.09 -9.71 5.32
N LYS A 42 8.83 -10.45 4.49
CA LYS A 42 9.56 -9.88 3.35
C LYS A 42 8.59 -9.10 2.44
N PRO A 43 9.05 -8.00 1.82
CA PRO A 43 8.32 -7.30 0.79
C PRO A 43 7.91 -8.22 -0.34
N VAL A 44 6.67 -8.04 -0.79
CA VAL A 44 6.07 -8.76 -1.90
C VAL A 44 5.95 -7.80 -3.07
N SER A 45 6.67 -8.10 -4.14
CA SER A 45 6.58 -7.35 -5.39
C SER A 45 5.38 -7.84 -6.21
N TRP A 46 4.58 -6.90 -6.69
CA TRP A 46 3.41 -7.10 -7.52
C TRP A 46 3.58 -6.40 -8.86
N SER A 47 3.11 -7.03 -9.94
CA SER A 47 3.15 -6.44 -11.27
C SER A 47 2.21 -5.24 -11.43
N ARG A 48 1.15 -5.15 -10.60
CA ARG A 48 0.12 -4.10 -10.64
C ARG A 48 -0.24 -3.64 -9.23
N PHE A 49 -0.47 -2.34 -9.07
CA PHE A 49 -0.87 -1.74 -7.80
C PHE A 49 -2.25 -2.21 -7.33
N ASP A 50 -3.22 -2.29 -8.25
CA ASP A 50 -4.58 -2.71 -7.93
C ASP A 50 -4.63 -4.10 -7.28
N LEU A 51 -3.88 -5.07 -7.83
CA LEU A 51 -3.78 -6.41 -7.25
C LEU A 51 -3.15 -6.40 -5.86
N ALA A 52 -2.11 -5.58 -5.66
CA ALA A 52 -1.47 -5.42 -4.36
C ALA A 52 -2.41 -4.78 -3.33
N LEU A 53 -3.22 -3.79 -3.75
CA LEU A 53 -4.22 -3.12 -2.93
C LEU A 53 -5.32 -4.10 -2.51
N SER A 54 -5.95 -4.79 -3.47
CA SER A 54 -7.00 -5.77 -3.19
C SER A 54 -6.47 -6.87 -2.29
N PHE A 55 -5.28 -7.42 -2.56
CA PHE A 55 -4.67 -8.41 -1.68
C PHE A 55 -4.47 -7.86 -0.26
N ALA A 56 -3.95 -6.64 -0.12
CA ALA A 56 -3.71 -6.02 1.18
C ALA A 56 -4.98 -5.75 1.98
N MET A 57 -6.12 -5.53 1.33
CA MET A 57 -7.41 -5.26 1.99
C MET A 57 -8.18 -6.56 2.29
N HIS A 58 -8.03 -7.58 1.46
CA HIS A 58 -8.68 -8.88 1.65
C HIS A 58 -7.93 -9.82 2.60
N ASP A 59 -6.64 -9.60 2.86
CA ASP A 59 -5.83 -10.45 3.73
C ASP A 59 -6.18 -10.19 5.21
N PRO A 60 -6.83 -11.14 5.92
CA PRO A 60 -7.26 -10.96 7.29
C PRO A 60 -6.08 -11.25 8.24
N ARG A 61 -5.09 -10.36 8.26
CA ARG A 61 -3.96 -10.50 9.18
C ARG A 61 -4.38 -10.19 10.61
N THR A 62 -4.19 -11.18 11.47
CA THR A 62 -4.40 -11.09 12.92
C THR A 62 -3.22 -10.51 13.68
N ASP A 63 -2.11 -10.23 12.99
CA ASP A 63 -0.80 -9.93 13.61
C ASP A 63 -0.56 -8.42 13.89
N GLU A 64 -1.61 -7.61 13.98
CA GLU A 64 -1.55 -6.13 14.20
C GLU A 64 -0.71 -5.35 13.17
N ARG A 65 -0.35 -5.97 12.04
CA ARG A 65 0.44 -5.35 10.99
C ARG A 65 -0.46 -4.67 9.97
N LEU A 66 -0.07 -3.45 9.61
CA LEU A 66 -0.74 -2.65 8.61
C LEU A 66 -0.02 -2.73 7.26
N PRO A 67 -0.77 -2.74 6.15
CA PRO A 67 -0.20 -2.79 4.81
C PRO A 67 0.34 -1.43 4.37
N TRP A 68 1.52 -1.45 3.79
CA TRP A 68 2.13 -0.29 3.13
C TRP A 68 2.50 -0.68 1.70
N ILE A 69 2.15 0.17 0.74
CA ILE A 69 2.43 -0.09 -0.66
C ILE A 69 3.27 1.03 -1.25
N LYS A 70 4.40 0.68 -1.87
CA LYS A 70 5.15 1.61 -2.72
C LYS A 70 4.86 1.32 -4.18
N THR A 71 4.47 2.33 -4.93
CA THR A 71 4.29 2.24 -6.38
C THR A 71 4.96 3.44 -7.04
N GLY A 72 5.82 3.16 -8.03
CA GLY A 72 6.73 4.17 -8.59
C GLY A 72 7.56 4.87 -7.51
N GLY A 73 7.40 6.19 -7.40
CA GLY A 73 8.12 7.04 -6.42
C GLY A 73 7.33 7.33 -5.14
N ARG A 74 6.09 6.83 -5.01
CA ARG A 74 5.21 7.14 -3.88
C ARG A 74 5.05 5.95 -2.96
N VAL A 75 5.14 6.21 -1.66
CA VAL A 75 4.74 5.27 -0.61
C VAL A 75 3.35 5.66 -0.14
N ILE A 76 2.46 4.67 -0.02
CA ILE A 76 1.07 4.86 0.35
C ILE A 76 0.85 4.15 1.68
N ARG A 77 0.33 4.92 2.64
CA ARG A 77 0.08 4.51 4.01
C ARG A 77 -1.23 3.72 4.14
N PRO A 78 -1.38 2.91 5.21
CA PRO A 78 -2.54 2.04 5.40
C PRO A 78 -3.89 2.77 5.32
N THR A 79 -3.97 3.96 5.93
CA THR A 79 -5.19 4.78 5.91
C THR A 79 -5.55 5.28 4.52
N GLU A 80 -4.56 5.63 3.69
CA GLU A 80 -4.77 5.99 2.29
C GLU A 80 -5.20 4.77 1.47
N LEU A 81 -4.61 3.60 1.71
CA LEU A 81 -5.02 2.36 1.01
C LEU A 81 -6.48 2.02 1.28
N ARG A 82 -6.94 2.10 2.55
CA ARG A 82 -8.34 1.89 2.89
C ARG A 82 -9.28 2.89 2.22
N ALA A 83 -8.88 4.17 2.18
CA ALA A 83 -9.65 5.19 1.48
C ALA A 83 -9.72 4.94 -0.03
N MET A 84 -8.62 4.51 -0.65
CA MET A 84 -8.56 4.15 -2.07
C MET A 84 -9.41 2.92 -2.38
N PHE A 85 -9.37 1.89 -1.52
CA PHE A 85 -10.18 0.68 -1.69
C PHE A 85 -11.67 0.97 -1.54
N GLY A 86 -12.07 1.73 -0.50
CA GLY A 86 -13.45 2.15 -0.35
C GLY A 86 -13.97 3.01 -1.51
N ALA A 87 -13.11 3.86 -2.08
CA ALA A 87 -13.44 4.63 -3.27
C ALA A 87 -13.55 3.76 -4.54
N ALA A 88 -12.74 2.69 -4.66
CA ALA A 88 -12.80 1.75 -5.77
C ALA A 88 -14.04 0.84 -5.70
N GLU A 89 -14.37 0.32 -4.51
CA GLU A 89 -15.58 -0.49 -4.28
C GLU A 89 -16.87 0.32 -4.50
N GLY A 90 -16.89 1.58 -4.05
CA GLY A 90 -18.03 2.48 -4.25
C GLY A 90 -18.28 2.91 -5.71
N LEU A 91 -17.33 2.65 -6.62
CA LEU A 91 -17.45 2.94 -8.05
C LEU A 91 -17.99 1.74 -8.86
N LEU A 92 -18.05 0.56 -8.24
CA LEU A 92 -18.58 -0.69 -8.81
C LEU A 92 -19.97 -1.05 -8.28
N GLY A 93 -20.50 -0.28 -7.32
CA GLY A 93 -21.84 -0.43 -6.72
C GLY A 93 -22.93 0.37 -7.43
#